data_AF-A0A7S2PDQ4-F1
#
_entry.id   AF-A0A7S2PDQ4-F1
#
_cell.length_a   1.000
_cell.length_b   1.000
_cell.length_c   1.000
_cell.angle_alpha   90.00
_cell.angle_beta   90.00
_cell.angle_gamma   90.00
#
_symmetry.space_group_name_H-M   'P 1'
#
loop_
_entity.id
_entity.type
_entity.pdbx_description
1 polymer ?
#
loop_
_entity_poly.entity_id
_entity_poly.type
_entity_poly.pdbx_seq_one_letter_code
_entity_poly.pdbx_strand_id
1 'polypeptide(L)'
;SAPAQPLWDTAGCTWWDFQTRRWHTLWLMKTIYYRLQQCLAETDEATTSLSESERRQVWDDAHRLNAREMREHAELAKGFFIKAGQIMSSMVGILPDWYTEEFLSLTDHLPVSAPEEVFRTIRSDLGCAPRDIFAEFDPK
;
A
#
# COMPACT_ATOMS: atom_id res chain seq x y z
N SER A 1 17.87 -19.02 -13.01
CA SER A 1 16.84 -18.48 -12.10
C SER A 1 17.38 -17.22 -11.48
N ALA A 2 16.77 -16.06 -11.72
CA ALA A 2 17.20 -14.81 -11.08
C ALA A 2 16.97 -14.91 -9.56
N PRO A 3 17.89 -14.42 -8.71
CA PRO A 3 17.68 -14.45 -7.26
C PRO A 3 16.44 -13.62 -6.92
N ALA A 4 15.56 -14.18 -6.09
CA ALA A 4 14.42 -13.47 -5.54
C ALA A 4 14.94 -12.21 -4.85
N GLN A 5 14.53 -11.03 -5.32
CA GLN A 5 14.99 -9.80 -4.68
C GLN A 5 14.42 -9.76 -3.26
N PRO A 6 15.25 -9.51 -2.25
CA PRO A 6 14.81 -9.43 -0.86
C PRO A 6 13.70 -8.38 -0.75
N LEU A 7 12.54 -8.79 -0.27
CA LEU A 7 11.35 -7.95 -0.31
C LEU A 7 11.43 -6.81 0.73
N TRP A 8 12.34 -6.89 1.71
CA TRP A 8 12.54 -5.90 2.78
C TRP A 8 13.96 -5.32 2.88
N ASP A 9 14.81 -5.47 1.85
CA ASP A 9 16.14 -4.85 1.87
C ASP A 9 16.08 -3.36 1.49
N THR A 10 15.80 -2.51 2.49
CA THR A 10 16.00 -1.05 2.39
C THR A 10 17.40 -0.62 2.81
N ALA A 11 18.30 -1.56 3.18
CA ALA A 11 19.64 -1.22 3.66
C ALA A 11 20.52 -0.62 2.55
N GLY A 12 20.19 -0.90 1.27
CA GLY A 12 20.82 -0.30 0.10
C GLY A 12 20.13 0.96 -0.45
N CYS A 13 19.02 1.42 0.14
CA CYS A 13 18.32 2.61 -0.37
C CYS A 13 19.12 3.88 -0.09
N THR A 14 19.42 4.60 -1.16
CA THR A 14 20.07 5.91 -1.12
C THR A 14 19.08 6.99 -0.67
N TRP A 15 19.62 8.13 -0.26
CA TRP A 15 18.80 9.33 -0.01
C TRP A 15 17.89 9.67 -1.20
N TRP A 16 18.35 9.43 -2.44
CA TRP A 16 17.56 9.63 -3.65
C TRP A 16 16.36 8.69 -3.74
N ASP A 17 16.50 7.43 -3.35
CA ASP A 17 15.38 6.48 -3.33
C ASP A 17 14.28 6.94 -2.37
N PHE A 18 14.65 7.49 -1.22
CA PHE A 18 13.69 8.07 -0.28
C PHE A 18 13.02 9.32 -0.84
N GLN A 19 13.75 10.20 -1.53
CA GLN A 19 13.15 11.38 -2.17
C GLN A 19 12.21 10.99 -3.31
N THR A 20 12.59 10.04 -4.15
CA THR A 20 11.74 9.54 -5.25
C THR A 20 10.42 8.99 -4.70
N ARG A 21 10.46 8.20 -3.62
CA ARG A 21 9.24 7.72 -2.94
C ARG A 21 8.36 8.86 -2.44
N ARG A 22 8.95 9.92 -1.86
CA ARG A 22 8.21 11.10 -1.40
C ARG A 22 7.55 11.84 -2.56
N TRP A 23 8.28 12.07 -3.65
CA TRP A 23 7.74 12.73 -4.83
C TRP A 23 6.62 11.93 -5.49
N HIS A 24 6.76 10.61 -5.61
CA HIS A 24 5.68 9.73 -6.07
C HIS A 24 4.46 9.82 -5.17
N THR A 25 4.65 9.84 -3.84
CA THR A 25 3.55 9.98 -2.87
C THR A 25 2.83 11.31 -3.07
N LEU A 26 3.57 12.43 -3.12
CA LEU A 26 2.99 13.76 -3.30
C LEU A 26 2.27 13.89 -4.64
N TRP A 27 2.84 13.31 -5.70
CA TRP A 27 2.20 13.28 -7.01
C TRP A 27 0.90 12.47 -6.98
N LEU A 28 0.90 11.28 -6.39
CA LEU A 28 -0.30 10.47 -6.24
C LEU A 28 -1.39 11.20 -5.44
N MET A 29 -1.03 11.78 -4.29
CA MET A 29 -1.96 12.56 -3.47
C MET A 29 -2.58 13.72 -4.26
N LYS A 30 -1.75 14.43 -5.04
CA LYS A 30 -2.21 15.49 -5.93
C LYS A 30 -3.18 14.94 -6.98
N THR A 31 -2.84 13.85 -7.67
CA THR A 31 -3.67 13.23 -8.70
C THR A 31 -5.02 12.80 -8.14
N ILE A 32 -5.05 12.11 -7.01
CA ILE A 32 -6.28 11.71 -6.32
C ILE A 32 -7.11 12.94 -5.94
N TYR A 33 -6.49 13.96 -5.35
CA TYR A 33 -7.18 15.19 -4.97
C TYR A 33 -7.87 15.86 -6.17
N TYR A 34 -7.17 16.03 -7.30
CA TYR A 34 -7.77 16.62 -8.49
C TYR A 34 -8.87 15.75 -9.10
N ARG A 35 -8.71 14.42 -9.08
CA ARG A 35 -9.75 13.50 -9.56
C ARG A 35 -11.03 13.63 -8.73
N LEU A 36 -10.91 13.70 -7.41
CA LEU A 36 -12.07 13.91 -6.53
C LEU A 36 -12.71 15.29 -6.72
N GLN A 37 -11.90 16.33 -6.96
CA GLN A 37 -12.42 17.66 -7.30
C GLN A 37 -13.18 17.66 -8.64
N GLN A 38 -12.71 16.89 -9.63
CA GLN A 38 -13.44 16.72 -10.89
C GLN A 38 -14.78 16.01 -10.66
N CYS A 39 -14.81 14.92 -9.88
CA CYS A 39 -16.07 14.27 -9.54
C CYS A 39 -17.04 15.20 -8.82
N LEU A 40 -16.55 16.03 -7.89
CA LEU A 40 -17.38 17.04 -7.21
C LEU A 40 -17.97 18.05 -8.21
N ALA A 41 -17.17 18.53 -9.17
CA ALA A 41 -17.63 19.48 -10.17
C ALA A 41 -18.60 18.86 -11.19
N GLU A 42 -18.37 17.61 -11.61
CA GLU A 42 -19.20 16.91 -12.58
C GLU A 42 -20.54 16.43 -12.00
N THR A 43 -20.57 16.12 -10.70
CA THR A 43 -21.78 15.67 -10.01
C THR A 43 -22.57 16.80 -9.35
N ASP A 44 -22.13 18.06 -9.55
CA ASP A 44 -22.82 19.25 -9.06
C ASP A 44 -24.15 19.49 -9.79
N GLU A 45 -25.24 19.46 -9.03
CA GLU A 45 -26.62 19.69 -9.50
C GLU A 45 -26.82 21.04 -10.15
N ALA A 46 -26.09 22.06 -9.69
CA ALA A 46 -26.22 23.41 -10.21
C ALA A 46 -25.63 23.53 -11.63
N THR A 47 -24.67 22.66 -11.96
CA THR A 47 -23.85 22.79 -13.16
C THR A 47 -24.14 21.68 -14.18
N THR A 48 -24.61 20.50 -13.77
CA THR A 48 -24.74 19.34 -14.67
C THR A 48 -26.05 18.57 -14.48
N SER A 49 -26.72 18.23 -15.59
CA SER A 49 -28.01 17.53 -15.61
C SER A 49 -27.87 15.99 -15.55
N LEU A 50 -26.93 15.46 -14.78
CA LEU A 50 -26.75 14.01 -14.64
C LEU A 50 -27.85 13.41 -13.77
N SER A 51 -28.29 12.21 -14.15
CA SER A 51 -29.13 11.35 -13.32
C SER A 51 -28.36 10.86 -12.08
N GLU A 52 -29.09 10.44 -11.05
CA GLU A 52 -28.49 9.91 -9.81
C GLU A 52 -27.57 8.70 -10.07
N SER A 53 -27.97 7.81 -10.99
CA SER A 53 -27.15 6.65 -11.38
C SER A 53 -25.84 7.05 -12.06
N GLU A 54 -25.86 8.07 -12.93
CA GLU A 54 -24.66 8.55 -13.62
C GLU A 54 -23.69 9.18 -12.63
N ARG A 55 -24.20 9.97 -11.66
CA ARG A 55 -23.35 10.56 -10.62
C ARG A 55 -22.71 9.50 -9.75
N ARG A 56 -23.48 8.49 -9.35
CA ARG A 56 -22.95 7.36 -8.58
C ARG A 56 -21.83 6.66 -9.36
N GLN A 57 -22.02 6.47 -10.66
CA GLN A 57 -21.00 5.84 -11.51
C GLN A 57 -19.71 6.67 -11.58
N VAL A 58 -19.80 8.00 -11.74
CA VAL A 58 -18.62 8.90 -11.73
C VAL A 58 -17.82 8.74 -10.43
N TRP A 59 -18.51 8.67 -9.28
CA TRP A 59 -17.87 8.46 -7.99
C TRP A 59 -17.27 7.08 -7.84
N ASP A 60 -18.00 6.03 -8.23
CA ASP A 60 -17.53 4.63 -8.16
C ASP A 60 -16.26 4.43 -9.00
N ASP A 61 -16.23 4.95 -10.23
CA ASP A 61 -15.06 4.84 -11.12
C ASP A 61 -13.84 5.55 -10.53
N ALA A 62 -14.03 6.73 -9.94
CA ALA A 62 -12.95 7.47 -9.29
C ALA A 62 -12.44 6.77 -8.03
N HIS A 63 -13.34 6.29 -7.15
CA HIS A 63 -12.95 5.57 -5.94
C HIS A 63 -12.23 4.27 -6.25
N ARG A 64 -12.72 3.49 -7.21
CA ARG A 64 -12.06 2.26 -7.68
C ARG A 64 -10.64 2.52 -8.17
N LEU A 65 -10.46 3.53 -9.01
CA LEU A 65 -9.14 3.87 -9.54
C LEU A 65 -8.20 4.37 -8.44
N ASN A 66 -8.69 5.25 -7.56
CA ASN A 66 -7.92 5.78 -6.43
C ASN A 66 -7.47 4.66 -5.48
N ALA A 67 -8.37 3.76 -5.11
CA ALA A 67 -8.10 2.66 -4.20
C ALA A 67 -6.98 1.76 -4.74
N ARG A 68 -7.07 1.38 -6.01
CA ARG A 68 -6.04 0.62 -6.70
C ARG A 68 -4.69 1.33 -6.71
N GLU A 69 -4.63 2.60 -7.12
CA GLU A 69 -3.37 3.36 -7.19
C GLU A 69 -2.74 3.54 -5.79
N MET A 70 -3.57 3.73 -4.75
CA MET A 70 -3.09 3.79 -3.37
C MET A 70 -2.52 2.46 -2.89
N ARG A 71 -3.15 1.33 -3.24
CA ARG A 71 -2.65 -0.01 -2.93
C ARG A 71 -1.30 -0.26 -3.61
N GLU A 72 -1.20 -0.02 -4.91
CA GLU A 72 0.05 -0.18 -5.68
C GLU A 72 1.18 0.68 -5.12
N HIS A 73 0.87 1.91 -4.71
CA HIS A 73 1.84 2.79 -4.06
C HIS A 73 2.26 2.27 -2.69
N ALA A 74 1.34 1.70 -1.91
CA ALA A 74 1.65 1.09 -0.62
C ALA A 74 2.57 -0.13 -0.76
N GLU A 75 2.35 -0.99 -1.76
CA GLU A 75 3.20 -2.13 -2.10
C GLU A 75 4.62 -1.68 -2.51
N LEU A 76 4.72 -0.57 -3.24
CA LEU A 76 5.99 -0.01 -3.68
C LEU A 76 6.76 0.66 -2.53
N ALA A 77 6.08 1.52 -1.77
CA ALA A 77 6.69 2.30 -0.71
C ALA A 77 7.04 1.45 0.52
N LYS A 78 6.27 0.39 0.77
CA LYS A 78 6.40 -0.59 1.87
C LYS A 78 6.36 0.06 3.26
N GLY A 79 6.59 -0.75 4.30
CA GLY A 79 6.74 -0.28 5.68
C GLY A 79 5.51 0.44 6.21
N PHE A 80 5.60 1.76 6.41
CA PHE A 80 4.50 2.58 6.94
C PHE A 80 3.21 2.45 6.11
N PHE A 81 3.32 2.44 4.77
CA PHE A 81 2.13 2.41 3.90
C PHE A 81 1.41 1.05 3.94
N ILE A 82 2.13 -0.05 4.19
CA ILE A 82 1.51 -1.36 4.41
C ILE A 82 0.69 -1.36 5.71
N LYS A 83 1.24 -0.77 6.79
CA LYS A 83 0.50 -0.61 8.05
C LYS A 83 -0.71 0.29 7.90
N ALA A 84 -0.59 1.37 7.13
CA ALA A 84 -1.72 2.23 6.82
C ALA A 84 -2.80 1.46 6.04
N GLY A 85 -2.41 0.64 5.05
CA GLY A 85 -3.30 -0.28 4.34
C GLY A 85 -4.06 -1.23 5.26
N GLN A 86 -3.36 -1.87 6.20
CA GLN A 86 -3.99 -2.74 7.20
C GLN A 86 -5.04 -2.04 8.06
N ILE A 87 -4.82 -0.78 8.42
CA ILE A 87 -5.82 0.00 9.16
C ILE A 87 -7.00 0.32 8.22
N MET A 88 -6.71 0.77 7.00
CA MET A 88 -7.75 1.13 6.02
C MET A 88 -8.64 -0.05 5.62
N SER A 89 -8.11 -1.28 5.55
CA SER A 89 -8.92 -2.47 5.25
C SER A 89 -9.97 -2.76 6.33
N SER A 90 -9.76 -2.30 7.57
CA SER A 90 -10.71 -2.46 8.67
C SER A 90 -11.79 -1.38 8.73
N MET A 91 -11.71 -0.33 7.90
CA MET A 91 -12.62 0.83 7.92
C MET A 91 -13.92 0.61 7.12
N VAL A 92 -14.48 -0.59 7.18
CA VAL A 92 -15.74 -0.95 6.49
C VAL A 92 -16.88 -0.06 6.99
N GLY A 93 -17.65 0.51 6.05
CA GLY A 93 -18.73 1.45 6.34
C GLY A 93 -18.27 2.88 6.65
N ILE A 94 -16.97 3.15 6.69
CA ILE A 94 -16.40 4.51 6.79
C ILE A 94 -15.84 4.94 5.44
N LEU A 95 -15.05 4.07 4.80
CA LEU A 95 -14.53 4.29 3.46
C LEU A 95 -15.47 3.66 2.41
N PRO A 96 -15.47 4.16 1.17
CA PRO A 96 -16.09 3.46 0.06
C PRO A 96 -15.51 2.04 -0.08
N ASP A 97 -16.36 1.06 -0.39
CA ASP A 97 -16.02 -0.37 -0.36
C ASP A 97 -14.76 -0.70 -1.19
N TRP A 98 -14.58 -0.01 -2.32
CA TRP A 98 -13.39 -0.10 -3.18
C TRP A 98 -12.07 0.02 -2.42
N TYR A 99 -11.98 0.89 -1.42
CA TYR A 99 -10.74 1.06 -0.64
C TYR A 99 -10.53 -0.12 0.31
N THR A 100 -11.56 -0.52 1.05
CA THR A 100 -11.45 -1.61 2.01
C THR A 100 -11.13 -2.94 1.32
N GLU A 101 -11.74 -3.20 0.16
CA GLU A 101 -11.48 -4.40 -0.65
C GLU A 101 -10.04 -4.41 -1.19
N GLU A 102 -9.58 -3.30 -1.77
CA GLU A 102 -8.23 -3.20 -2.32
C GLU A 102 -7.15 -3.28 -1.24
N PHE A 103 -7.39 -2.73 -0.04
CA PHE A 103 -6.42 -2.82 1.05
C PHE A 103 -6.43 -4.16 1.78
N LEU A 104 -7.52 -4.94 1.70
CA LEU A 104 -7.57 -6.29 2.25
C LEU A 104 -6.54 -7.21 1.57
N SER A 105 -6.28 -7.01 0.27
CA SER A 105 -5.24 -7.80 -0.41
C SER A 105 -3.84 -7.54 0.13
N LEU A 106 -3.59 -6.39 0.78
CA LEU A 106 -2.33 -6.10 1.47
C LEU A 106 -2.18 -6.85 2.79
N THR A 107 -3.28 -7.29 3.40
CA THR A 107 -3.26 -8.04 4.65
C THR A 107 -3.13 -9.54 4.40
N ASP A 108 -3.75 -10.03 3.34
CA ASP A 108 -3.85 -11.47 3.06
C ASP A 108 -2.62 -12.04 2.34
N HIS A 109 -1.83 -11.20 1.67
CA HIS A 109 -0.74 -11.63 0.79
C HIS A 109 0.64 -11.10 1.16
N LEU A 110 0.89 -10.78 2.43
CA LEU A 110 2.23 -10.33 2.82
C LEU A 110 3.28 -11.40 2.45
N PRO A 111 4.28 -11.08 1.62
CA PRO A 111 5.27 -12.06 1.20
C PRO A 111 6.05 -12.54 2.42
N VAL A 112 6.12 -13.87 2.59
CA VAL A 112 6.88 -14.49 3.66
C VAL A 112 8.33 -14.06 3.54
N SER A 113 8.92 -13.68 4.67
CA SER A 113 10.30 -13.27 4.66
C SER A 113 11.22 -14.44 4.32
N ALA A 114 12.13 -14.25 3.36
CA ALA A 114 13.17 -15.23 3.04
C ALA A 114 13.96 -15.54 4.31
N PRO A 115 14.16 -16.82 4.66
CA PRO A 115 14.76 -17.22 5.93
C PRO A 115 16.13 -16.58 6.17
N GLU A 116 16.90 -16.37 5.10
CA GLU A 116 18.21 -15.73 5.15
C GLU A 116 18.15 -14.29 5.66
N GLU A 117 17.09 -13.57 5.33
CA GLU A 117 16.90 -12.19 5.73
C GLU A 117 16.40 -12.12 7.18
N VAL A 118 15.51 -13.04 7.59
CA VAL A 118 15.12 -13.22 9.00
C VAL A 118 16.34 -13.51 9.87
N PHE A 119 17.21 -14.43 9.44
CA PHE A 119 18.46 -14.75 10.14
C PHE A 119 19.47 -13.60 10.15
N ARG A 120 19.46 -12.74 9.13
CA ARG A 120 20.30 -11.54 9.09
C ARG A 120 19.83 -10.54 10.14
N THR A 121 18.52 -10.29 10.22
CA THR A 121 17.92 -9.39 11.21
C THR A 121 18.14 -9.91 12.64
N ILE A 122 17.88 -11.20 12.91
CA ILE A 122 18.13 -11.81 14.23
C ILE A 122 19.58 -11.63 14.68
N ARG A 123 20.55 -11.89 13.79
CA ARG A 123 21.99 -11.69 14.10
C ARG A 123 22.34 -10.23 14.33
N SER A 124 21.78 -9.32 13.54
CA SER A 124 21.99 -7.87 13.68
C SER A 124 21.47 -7.35 15.03
N ASP A 125 20.27 -7.78 15.42
CA ASP A 125 19.57 -7.22 16.57
C ASP A 125 20.00 -7.88 17.90
N LEU A 126 20.32 -9.18 17.88
CA LEU A 126 20.64 -9.96 19.09
C LEU A 126 22.13 -10.33 19.21
N GLY A 127 22.93 -10.12 18.16
CA GLY A 127 24.37 -10.36 18.17
C GLY A 127 24.80 -11.83 18.15
N CYS A 128 23.88 -12.78 18.08
CA CYS A 128 24.15 -14.22 18.06
C CYS A 128 23.33 -14.95 16.98
N ALA A 129 23.71 -16.19 16.67
CA ALA A 129 23.02 -16.94 15.63
C ALA A 129 21.64 -17.43 16.14
N PRO A 130 20.63 -17.54 15.27
CA PRO A 130 19.30 -18.05 15.65
C PRO A 130 19.34 -19.42 16.36
N ARG A 131 20.29 -20.27 15.96
CA ARG A 131 20.52 -21.61 16.53
C ARG A 131 21.03 -21.59 17.97
N ASP A 132 21.59 -20.48 18.43
CA ASP A 132 22.10 -20.31 19.79
C ASP A 132 21.01 -19.78 20.74
N ILE A 133 19.91 -19.26 20.18
CA ILE A 133 18.79 -18.66 20.93
C ILE A 133 17.62 -19.64 21.02
N PHE A 134 17.31 -20.33 19.93
CA PHE A 134 16.14 -21.20 19.81
C PHE A 134 16.55 -22.66 19.73
N ALA A 135 15.86 -23.52 20.47
CA ALA A 135 16.07 -24.96 20.45
C ALA A 135 15.67 -25.60 19.09
N GLU A 136 14.67 -25.02 18.42
CA GLU A 136 14.24 -25.38 17.09
C GLU A 136 13.79 -24.12 16.35
N PHE A 137 14.05 -24.06 15.04
CA PHE A 137 13.62 -22.96 14.18
C PHE A 137 13.13 -23.55 12.86
N ASP A 138 11.84 -23.36 12.55
CA ASP A 138 11.27 -23.74 11.25
C ASP A 138 11.55 -22.62 10.23
N PRO A 139 12.35 -22.86 9.18
CA PRO A 139 12.63 -21.87 8.14
C PRO A 139 11.53 -21.77 7.08
N LYS A 140 10.35 -22.37 7.27
CA LYS A 140 9.24 -22.34 6.30
C LYS A 140 8.17 -21.30 6.63
#